data_AF-A0A1T4XMP2-F1
#
_entry.id   AF-A0A1T4XMP2-F1
#
_cell.length_a   1.000
_cell.length_b   1.000
_cell.length_c   1.000
_cell.angle_alpha   90.00
_cell.angle_beta   90.00
_cell.angle_gamma   90.00
#
_symmetry.space_group_name_H-M   'P 1'
#
loop_
_entity.id
_entity.type
_entity.pdbx_description
1 polymer ?
#
loop_
_entity_poly.entity_id
_entity_poly.type
_entity_poly.pdbx_seq_one_letter_code
_entity_poly.pdbx_strand_id
1 'polypeptide(L)'
;MNIHAHRRRLSTVNRLAAVALCVTAAVGFSATSASAATQAQPALTAQDHAITDVPGLVNGRELNAVTGLDGQTVNAPRLIRSESLDKITTAGAQTLADTYHVDLVIDLRTPSQVAAKPDVPIPGAQNVNISMFGADGNYSDDTVMYHDLVDKGYVDAATPGPMISAYSQILQLLATHTSGTVLIHCSHGMDRTGTVIDMLDHILGVSEADILHDYLLSNTQLGVTWATPELLQGTFESDVASKYNGMDSYLSKTIGVTSDEVSALRERFLVSNDAKAASISIGGVAVPLDAAATEAGASIAFASATLTSADVKVVTEDTDATSSVTVSGQKVDVVVTAQDGATTTHYGITVAKPVLTIAQGATLAPGATLAPGATVSISGAGFTPGTVYQIVVHSTPTVIGQATAAQDGSITASAALPTTLEAGAHTVFLADSSGNPVTEQLNVTVLATAATDTAASIAGPSVATGGTVIAQAPVWPMVGLGALGIALLAAIAVAYRRARRNLGS
;
A
#
# COMPACT_ATOMS: atom_id res chain seq x y z
N MET A 1 57.26 57.51 -49.43
CA MET A 1 56.70 58.77 -49.93
C MET A 1 55.29 58.88 -49.36
N ASN A 2 55.08 59.89 -48.52
CA ASN A 2 53.85 60.21 -47.78
C ASN A 2 52.59 60.11 -48.62
N ILE A 3 51.46 59.65 -48.05
CA ILE A 3 50.20 60.42 -48.12
C ILE A 3 49.45 60.28 -46.78
N HIS A 4 49.37 61.40 -46.07
CA HIS A 4 48.46 61.72 -44.99
C HIS A 4 47.09 62.12 -45.55
N ALA A 5 46.03 61.75 -44.83
CA ALA A 5 44.83 62.51 -44.49
C ALA A 5 44.20 63.49 -45.51
N HIS A 6 42.89 63.34 -45.77
CA HIS A 6 41.94 64.39 -45.36
C HIS A 6 40.46 63.98 -45.42
N ARG A 7 39.76 64.29 -44.32
CA ARG A 7 38.30 64.38 -44.16
C ARG A 7 37.68 65.57 -44.91
N ARG A 8 36.39 65.46 -45.29
CA ARG A 8 35.27 66.45 -45.11
C ARG A 8 33.96 65.79 -45.60
N ARG A 9 32.93 65.55 -44.76
CA ARG A 9 31.75 66.40 -44.44
C ARG A 9 30.96 66.80 -45.72
N LEU A 10 29.63 66.71 -45.87
CA LEU A 10 28.46 66.83 -44.98
C LEU A 10 27.20 66.53 -45.85
N SER A 11 26.17 65.85 -45.34
CA SER A 11 24.76 66.27 -45.51
C SER A 11 23.81 65.50 -44.58
N THR A 12 23.26 66.25 -43.63
CA THR A 12 22.09 66.01 -42.78
C THR A 12 20.80 65.88 -43.60
N VAL A 13 19.89 64.95 -43.24
CA VAL A 13 18.44 65.21 -43.05
C VAL A 13 17.79 64.13 -42.13
N ASN A 14 17.05 64.64 -41.14
CA ASN A 14 15.90 64.13 -40.37
C ASN A 14 16.01 63.15 -39.17
N ARG A 15 15.46 63.70 -38.07
CA ARG A 15 15.17 63.22 -36.72
C ARG A 15 13.98 62.26 -36.68
N LEU A 16 14.00 61.28 -35.77
CA LEU A 16 13.11 61.23 -34.58
C LEU A 16 13.36 59.98 -33.69
N ALA A 17 13.78 60.29 -32.45
CA ALA A 17 13.64 59.59 -31.17
C ALA A 17 13.37 58.07 -31.08
N ALA A 18 14.28 57.36 -30.39
CA ALA A 18 13.95 56.57 -29.20
C ALA A 18 15.21 56.40 -28.32
N VAL A 19 15.05 56.66 -27.02
CA VAL A 19 16.06 56.62 -25.95
C VAL A 19 15.93 55.32 -25.16
N ALA A 20 17.05 54.89 -24.57
CA ALA A 20 17.25 53.78 -23.62
C ALA A 20 17.38 52.39 -24.27
N LEU A 21 18.32 51.52 -23.92
CA LEU A 21 19.05 51.36 -22.66
C LEU A 21 20.34 50.57 -22.95
N CYS A 22 21.49 51.02 -22.44
CA CYS A 22 22.67 50.17 -22.30
C CYS A 22 22.37 49.12 -21.22
N VAL A 23 22.33 47.83 -21.59
CA VAL A 23 22.52 46.72 -20.65
C VAL A 23 23.51 45.74 -21.26
N THR A 24 24.68 45.72 -20.62
CA THR A 24 25.71 44.69 -20.57
C THR A 24 25.35 43.33 -21.21
N ALA A 25 25.99 43.03 -22.34
CA ALA A 25 26.21 41.66 -22.78
C ALA A 25 27.36 41.05 -21.95
N ALA A 26 27.04 40.47 -20.80
CA ALA A 26 27.98 39.69 -20.00
C ALA A 26 27.26 38.80 -18.98
N VAL A 27 26.38 37.90 -19.43
CA VAL A 27 25.95 36.73 -18.63
C VAL A 27 25.38 35.71 -19.60
N GLY A 28 26.16 34.69 -19.92
CA GLY A 28 25.73 33.64 -20.85
C GLY A 28 26.65 32.43 -20.91
N PHE A 29 27.43 32.16 -19.86
CA PHE A 29 28.28 30.96 -19.78
C PHE A 29 28.33 30.29 -18.40
N SER A 30 27.53 30.74 -17.42
CA SER A 30 27.56 30.17 -16.05
C SER A 30 26.39 29.23 -15.72
N ALA A 31 25.35 29.17 -16.57
CA ALA A 31 24.14 28.37 -16.27
C ALA A 31 24.23 26.90 -16.75
N THR A 32 24.99 26.63 -17.82
CA THR A 32 25.15 25.27 -18.37
C THR A 32 26.09 24.41 -17.55
N SER A 33 27.19 24.98 -17.04
CA SER A 33 28.14 24.29 -16.17
C SER A 33 27.57 23.99 -14.78
N ALA A 34 26.76 24.89 -14.23
CA ALA A 34 26.05 24.64 -12.98
C ALA A 34 25.05 23.48 -13.13
N SER A 35 24.22 23.47 -14.18
CA SER A 35 23.24 22.38 -14.41
C SER A 35 23.88 21.02 -14.68
N ALA A 36 25.04 20.98 -15.35
CA ALA A 36 25.79 19.74 -15.57
C ALA A 36 26.49 19.25 -14.29
N ALA A 37 27.02 20.16 -13.46
CA ALA A 37 27.58 19.80 -12.15
C ALA A 37 26.51 19.28 -11.18
N THR A 38 25.30 19.88 -11.18
CA THR A 38 24.16 19.39 -10.39
C THR A 38 23.69 17.99 -10.85
N GLN A 39 23.93 17.62 -12.11
CA GLN A 39 23.58 16.31 -12.64
C GLN A 39 24.61 15.23 -12.25
N ALA A 40 25.88 15.59 -12.05
CA ALA A 40 26.93 14.66 -11.66
C ALA A 40 27.05 14.47 -10.13
N GLN A 41 26.52 15.40 -9.33
CA GLN A 41 26.49 15.36 -7.86
C GLN A 41 25.04 15.45 -7.36
N PRO A 42 24.24 14.37 -7.49
CA PRO A 42 22.87 14.37 -7.00
C PRO A 42 22.83 14.65 -5.49
N ALA A 43 21.84 15.43 -5.05
CA ALA A 43 21.66 15.71 -3.64
C ALA A 43 21.22 14.46 -2.88
N LEU A 44 21.79 14.26 -1.68
CA LEU A 44 21.35 13.20 -0.78
C LEU A 44 19.92 13.46 -0.28
N THR A 45 19.16 12.39 -0.22
CA THR A 45 17.80 12.29 0.28
C THR A 45 17.75 11.25 1.39
N ALA A 46 16.59 11.11 2.04
CA ALA A 46 16.40 10.07 3.05
C ALA A 46 16.45 8.64 2.46
N GLN A 47 16.10 8.48 1.18
CA GLN A 47 16.07 7.17 0.50
C GLN A 47 17.48 6.62 0.22
N ASP A 48 18.49 7.49 0.25
CA ASP A 48 19.88 7.15 -0.07
C ASP A 48 20.66 6.57 1.14
N HIS A 49 20.02 6.54 2.31
CA HIS A 49 20.54 5.94 3.55
C HIS A 49 22.03 6.20 3.84
N ALA A 50 22.43 7.46 3.71
CA ALA A 50 23.81 7.86 3.95
C ALA A 50 24.20 7.66 5.42
N ILE A 51 25.32 6.97 5.62
CA ILE A 51 25.89 6.73 6.94
C ILE A 51 26.75 7.94 7.32
N THR A 52 26.26 8.73 8.27
CA THR A 52 26.88 10.01 8.68
C THR A 52 27.37 10.02 10.13
N ASP A 53 27.07 8.98 10.89
CA ASP A 53 27.36 8.83 12.31
C ASP A 53 28.56 7.91 12.59
N VAL A 54 29.21 7.36 11.56
CA VAL A 54 30.43 6.55 11.66
C VAL A 54 31.67 7.44 11.47
N PRO A 55 32.42 7.80 12.54
CA PRO A 55 33.49 8.77 12.41
C PRO A 55 34.67 8.24 11.59
N GLY A 56 35.01 8.98 10.54
CA GLY A 56 36.09 8.67 9.59
C GLY A 56 35.64 7.87 8.37
N LEU A 57 34.37 7.46 8.30
CA LEU A 57 33.77 6.88 7.10
C LEU A 57 33.28 8.00 6.17
N VAL A 58 33.57 7.86 4.88
CA VAL A 58 33.09 8.71 3.79
C VAL A 58 32.46 7.80 2.75
N ASN A 59 31.59 8.32 1.88
CA ASN A 59 30.92 7.50 0.84
C ASN A 59 30.19 6.23 1.37
N GLY A 60 29.91 6.18 2.68
CA GLY A 60 29.21 5.09 3.34
C GLY A 60 27.71 5.25 3.19
N ARG A 61 27.02 4.22 2.72
CA ARG A 61 25.56 4.14 2.67
C ARG A 61 25.09 2.70 2.61
N GLU A 62 23.90 2.46 3.13
CA GLU A 62 23.15 1.23 2.88
C GLU A 62 22.60 1.23 1.43
N LEU A 63 22.02 0.13 0.94
CA LEU A 63 21.31 0.17 -0.34
C LEU A 63 20.17 1.20 -0.30
N ASN A 64 19.84 1.80 -1.44
CA ASN A 64 18.76 2.78 -1.50
C ASN A 64 17.40 2.12 -1.25
N ALA A 65 16.48 2.81 -0.56
CA ALA A 65 15.07 2.41 -0.49
C ALA A 65 14.32 2.80 -1.78
N VAL A 66 14.60 2.05 -2.84
CA VAL A 66 14.01 2.22 -4.18
C VAL A 66 13.11 1.05 -4.55
N THR A 67 12.30 1.27 -5.58
CA THR A 67 11.43 0.24 -6.14
C THR A 67 12.25 -0.78 -6.93
N GLY A 68 12.16 -2.04 -6.54
CA GLY A 68 12.70 -3.18 -7.27
C GLY A 68 11.61 -3.96 -8.02
N LEU A 69 11.87 -5.25 -8.19
CA LEU A 69 11.07 -6.19 -8.97
C LEU A 69 9.63 -6.27 -8.47
N ASP A 70 8.69 -6.23 -9.42
CA ASP A 70 7.24 -6.32 -9.15
C ASP A 70 6.70 -5.25 -8.17
N GLY A 71 7.41 -4.13 -8.05
CA GLY A 71 7.05 -3.02 -7.18
C GLY A 71 7.47 -3.18 -5.72
N GLN A 72 8.19 -4.26 -5.39
CA GLN A 72 8.74 -4.48 -4.06
C GLN A 72 9.79 -3.42 -3.72
N THR A 73 10.04 -3.19 -2.43
CA THR A 73 11.02 -2.20 -1.98
C THR A 73 12.36 -2.87 -1.70
N VAL A 74 13.48 -2.26 -2.10
CA VAL A 74 14.81 -2.75 -1.72
C VAL A 74 15.06 -2.53 -0.22
N ASN A 75 15.49 -3.59 0.48
CA ASN A 75 15.79 -3.62 1.91
C ASN A 75 17.21 -3.14 2.20
N ALA A 76 17.34 -1.84 2.43
CA ALA A 76 18.60 -1.17 2.68
C ALA A 76 19.54 -1.77 3.73
N PRO A 77 19.08 -2.13 4.96
CA PRO A 77 20.01 -2.27 6.09
C PRO A 77 20.90 -3.50 6.07
N ARG A 78 20.76 -4.37 5.06
CA ARG A 78 21.49 -5.66 4.96
C ARG A 78 22.80 -5.56 4.17
N LEU A 79 23.03 -4.47 3.45
CA LEU A 79 24.24 -4.26 2.65
C LEU A 79 24.67 -2.79 2.70
N ILE A 80 25.91 -2.57 3.12
CA ILE A 80 26.58 -1.27 3.15
C ILE A 80 27.64 -1.24 2.05
N ARG A 81 27.69 -0.15 1.30
CA ARG A 81 28.82 0.20 0.44
C ARG A 81 29.61 1.37 1.03
N SER A 82 30.93 1.37 0.89
CA SER A 82 31.80 2.47 1.34
C SER A 82 33.12 2.57 0.58
N GLU A 83 33.92 3.59 0.89
CA GLU A 83 35.36 3.56 0.62
C GLU A 83 36.11 2.65 1.60
N SER A 84 37.44 2.61 1.46
CA SER A 84 38.28 1.81 2.35
C SER A 84 38.20 2.26 3.80
N LEU A 85 38.29 1.29 4.68
CA LEU A 85 38.18 1.48 6.12
C LEU A 85 39.52 1.85 6.76
N ASP A 86 40.51 2.30 5.99
CA ASP A 86 41.84 2.69 6.48
C ASP A 86 41.82 3.99 7.30
N LYS A 87 40.72 4.74 7.24
CA LYS A 87 40.56 6.05 7.89
C LYS A 87 39.45 6.11 8.94
N ILE A 88 38.63 5.07 9.08
CA ILE A 88 37.64 5.04 10.15
C ILE A 88 38.36 5.06 11.49
N THR A 89 37.73 5.68 12.48
CA THR A 89 38.26 5.66 13.86
C THR A 89 37.89 4.34 14.54
N THR A 90 38.53 4.02 15.67
CA THR A 90 38.10 2.89 16.53
C THR A 90 36.63 3.03 16.96
N ALA A 91 36.18 4.26 17.23
CA ALA A 91 34.77 4.52 17.52
C ALA A 91 33.87 4.24 16.30
N GLY A 92 34.31 4.59 15.09
CA GLY A 92 33.58 4.25 13.86
C GLY A 92 33.50 2.75 13.61
N ALA A 93 34.59 2.02 13.83
CA ALA A 93 34.57 0.55 13.76
C ALA A 93 33.59 -0.06 14.78
N GLN A 94 33.51 0.52 16.00
CA GLN A 94 32.52 0.10 16.99
C GLN A 94 31.08 0.44 16.57
N THR A 95 30.83 1.62 15.98
CA THR A 95 29.51 1.97 15.45
C THR A 95 29.08 0.99 14.35
N LEU A 96 29.99 0.62 13.44
CA LEU A 96 29.70 -0.39 12.40
C LEU A 96 29.34 -1.76 12.99
N ALA A 97 29.98 -2.16 14.09
CA ALA A 97 29.66 -3.41 14.77
C ALA A 97 28.33 -3.35 15.56
N ASP A 98 28.14 -2.30 16.36
CA ASP A 98 27.05 -2.27 17.35
C ASP A 98 25.74 -1.72 16.78
N THR A 99 25.81 -0.70 15.91
CA THR A 99 24.63 -0.02 15.34
C THR A 99 24.23 -0.66 14.02
N TYR A 100 25.20 -0.90 13.15
CA TYR A 100 24.97 -1.42 11.79
C TYR A 100 25.11 -2.94 11.69
N HIS A 101 25.52 -3.60 12.77
CA HIS A 101 25.63 -5.06 12.84
C HIS A 101 26.44 -5.68 11.69
N VAL A 102 27.51 -4.98 11.27
CA VAL A 102 28.40 -5.48 10.22
C VAL A 102 29.12 -6.73 10.73
N ASP A 103 28.87 -7.86 10.10
CA ASP A 103 29.46 -9.16 10.45
C ASP A 103 30.32 -9.75 9.32
N LEU A 104 30.26 -9.17 8.12
CA LEU A 104 31.14 -9.51 6.99
C LEU A 104 31.61 -8.26 6.25
N VAL A 105 32.92 -8.15 6.05
CA VAL A 105 33.56 -7.13 5.20
C VAL A 105 34.14 -7.79 3.95
N ILE A 106 33.75 -7.29 2.78
CA ILE A 106 34.27 -7.68 1.48
C ILE A 106 35.17 -6.54 0.94
N ASP A 107 36.48 -6.74 1.00
CA ASP A 107 37.47 -5.79 0.50
C ASP A 107 37.88 -6.13 -0.94
N LEU A 108 37.54 -5.24 -1.88
CA LEU A 108 37.80 -5.42 -3.32
C LEU A 108 39.18 -4.92 -3.78
N ARG A 109 40.01 -4.43 -2.86
CA ARG A 109 41.34 -3.88 -3.18
C ARG A 109 42.35 -4.96 -3.51
N THR A 110 43.37 -4.58 -4.28
CA THR A 110 44.50 -5.48 -4.56
C THR A 110 45.31 -5.74 -3.29
N PRO A 111 46.02 -6.88 -3.19
CA PRO A 111 46.86 -7.16 -2.03
C PRO A 111 47.87 -6.04 -1.71
N SER A 112 48.40 -5.38 -2.73
CA SER A 112 49.30 -4.23 -2.59
C SER A 112 48.62 -2.98 -2.02
N GLN A 113 47.37 -2.71 -2.41
CA GLN A 113 46.56 -1.62 -1.85
C GLN A 113 46.20 -1.88 -0.38
N VAL A 114 45.81 -3.12 -0.05
CA VAL A 114 45.52 -3.54 1.34
C VAL A 114 46.76 -3.41 2.21
N ALA A 115 47.91 -3.89 1.75
CA ALA A 115 49.17 -3.79 2.51
C ALA A 115 49.61 -2.34 2.75
N ALA A 116 49.35 -1.43 1.80
CA ALA A 116 49.72 -0.02 1.91
C ALA A 116 48.78 0.76 2.84
N LYS A 117 47.50 0.39 2.90
CA LYS A 117 46.45 1.07 3.65
C LYS A 117 45.52 0.04 4.31
N PRO A 118 45.98 -0.64 5.37
CA PRO A 118 45.18 -1.68 6.01
C PRO A 118 43.93 -1.09 6.65
N ASP A 119 42.82 -1.80 6.55
CA ASP A 119 41.57 -1.41 7.19
C ASP A 119 41.67 -1.47 8.72
N VAL A 120 40.93 -0.60 9.39
CA VAL A 120 40.65 -0.76 10.81
C VAL A 120 39.65 -1.91 11.00
N PRO A 121 39.98 -2.97 11.76
CA PRO A 121 39.08 -4.10 11.94
C PRO A 121 37.77 -3.72 12.63
N ILE A 122 36.65 -4.20 12.11
CA ILE A 122 35.33 -4.10 12.76
C ILE A 122 35.20 -5.24 13.78
N PRO A 123 34.94 -4.96 15.07
CA PRO A 123 34.79 -6.00 16.08
C PRO A 123 33.69 -7.00 15.72
N GLY A 124 34.03 -8.30 15.73
CA GLY A 124 33.08 -9.39 15.45
C GLY A 124 32.86 -9.69 13.96
N ALA A 125 33.30 -8.82 13.05
CA ALA A 125 33.17 -9.04 11.61
C ALA A 125 34.26 -9.97 11.05
N GLN A 126 33.89 -10.81 10.09
CA GLN A 126 34.82 -11.53 9.24
C GLN A 126 35.29 -10.62 8.10
N ASN A 127 36.59 -10.63 7.79
CA ASN A 127 37.13 -9.90 6.63
C ASN A 127 37.50 -10.88 5.52
N VAL A 128 37.02 -10.62 4.30
CA VAL A 128 37.34 -11.40 3.10
C VAL A 128 37.86 -10.44 2.03
N ASN A 129 39.08 -10.67 1.54
CA ASN A 129 39.64 -9.91 0.42
C ASN A 129 39.37 -10.66 -0.88
N ILE A 130 38.51 -10.08 -1.72
CA ILE A 130 38.25 -10.55 -3.09
C ILE A 130 38.79 -9.47 -4.02
N SER A 131 40.09 -9.53 -4.33
CA SER A 131 40.70 -8.54 -5.21
C SER A 131 40.09 -8.56 -6.60
N MET A 132 39.31 -7.53 -6.93
CA MET A 132 38.64 -7.40 -8.23
C MET A 132 39.66 -7.46 -9.37
N PHE A 133 40.77 -6.74 -9.22
CA PHE A 133 41.82 -6.65 -10.25
C PHE A 133 42.85 -7.79 -10.18
N GLY A 134 42.66 -8.81 -9.33
CA GLY A 134 43.65 -9.87 -9.15
C GLY A 134 44.93 -9.37 -8.45
N ALA A 135 46.09 -9.70 -9.00
CA ALA A 135 47.37 -9.37 -8.35
C ALA A 135 47.76 -7.88 -8.48
N ASP A 136 47.52 -7.27 -9.63
CA ASP A 136 47.93 -5.90 -9.96
C ASP A 136 46.77 -5.14 -10.61
N GLY A 137 46.58 -3.87 -10.23
CA GLY A 137 45.38 -3.13 -10.59
C GLY A 137 45.56 -1.62 -10.63
N ASN A 138 46.64 -1.14 -11.28
CA ASN A 138 46.88 0.28 -11.44
C ASN A 138 46.43 0.76 -12.82
N TYR A 139 45.46 1.67 -12.84
CA TYR A 139 44.90 2.26 -14.05
C TYR A 139 45.14 3.77 -14.02
N SER A 140 45.60 4.33 -15.14
CA SER A 140 45.74 5.78 -15.33
C SER A 140 44.58 6.40 -16.10
N ASP A 141 43.69 5.56 -16.62
CA ASP A 141 42.54 5.92 -17.44
C ASP A 141 41.35 5.07 -16.98
N ASP A 142 40.31 5.73 -16.48
CA ASP A 142 39.14 5.09 -15.93
C ASP A 142 38.32 4.39 -17.02
N THR A 143 38.26 4.91 -18.24
CA THR A 143 37.54 4.25 -19.34
C THR A 143 38.16 2.89 -19.66
N VAL A 144 39.50 2.82 -19.72
CA VAL A 144 40.22 1.54 -19.89
C VAL A 144 39.93 0.59 -18.74
N MET A 145 39.87 1.10 -17.50
CA MET A 145 39.52 0.30 -16.34
C MET A 145 38.10 -0.27 -16.45
N TYR A 146 37.10 0.50 -16.90
CA TYR A 146 35.72 0.03 -17.04
C TYR A 146 35.58 -1.02 -18.15
N HIS A 147 36.30 -0.90 -19.27
CA HIS A 147 36.38 -1.97 -20.26
C HIS A 147 36.97 -3.26 -19.67
N ASP A 148 38.05 -3.12 -18.87
CA ASP A 148 38.69 -4.26 -18.23
C ASP A 148 37.82 -4.89 -17.13
N LEU A 149 37.02 -4.09 -16.41
CA LEU A 149 36.07 -4.57 -15.39
C LEU A 149 35.06 -5.56 -15.98
N VAL A 150 34.71 -5.42 -17.27
CA VAL A 150 33.77 -6.35 -17.92
C VAL A 150 34.37 -7.75 -18.05
N ASP A 151 35.60 -7.89 -18.57
CA ASP A 151 36.07 -9.22 -18.96
C ASP A 151 37.59 -9.37 -19.10
N LYS A 152 38.40 -8.55 -18.42
CA LYS A 152 39.86 -8.69 -18.51
C LYS A 152 40.31 -10.10 -18.11
N GLY A 153 40.99 -10.76 -19.03
CA GLY A 153 41.52 -12.11 -18.81
C GLY A 153 40.47 -13.22 -18.91
N TYR A 154 39.23 -12.90 -19.30
CA TYR A 154 38.21 -13.88 -19.63
C TYR A 154 38.58 -14.60 -20.93
N VAL A 155 38.39 -15.92 -20.93
CA VAL A 155 38.47 -16.75 -22.14
C VAL A 155 37.19 -17.58 -22.28
N ASP A 156 36.83 -18.28 -21.22
CA ASP A 156 35.64 -19.13 -21.12
C ASP A 156 35.33 -19.42 -19.63
N ALA A 157 34.30 -20.24 -19.37
CA ALA A 157 33.91 -20.60 -18.01
C ALA A 157 35.00 -21.36 -17.21
N ALA A 158 35.94 -22.03 -17.87
CA ALA A 158 37.06 -22.71 -17.21
C ALA A 158 38.22 -21.74 -16.90
N THR A 159 38.31 -20.62 -17.63
CA THR A 159 39.27 -19.55 -17.42
C THR A 159 38.55 -18.19 -17.36
N PRO A 160 37.80 -17.94 -16.26
CA PRO A 160 36.95 -16.75 -16.13
C PRO A 160 37.75 -15.43 -16.02
N GLY A 161 39.03 -15.48 -15.67
CA GLY A 161 39.80 -14.28 -15.38
C GLY A 161 39.43 -13.63 -14.03
N PRO A 162 40.18 -12.62 -13.57
CA PRO A 162 40.03 -12.04 -12.24
C PRO A 162 38.66 -11.38 -11.99
N MET A 163 38.14 -10.59 -12.93
CA MET A 163 36.91 -9.79 -12.69
C MET A 163 35.68 -10.69 -12.56
N ILE A 164 35.47 -11.58 -13.52
CA ILE A 164 34.33 -12.51 -13.53
C ILE A 164 34.39 -13.46 -12.33
N SER A 165 35.59 -13.94 -11.98
CA SER A 165 35.78 -14.76 -10.77
C SER A 165 35.40 -13.99 -9.50
N ALA A 166 35.77 -12.70 -9.41
CA ALA A 166 35.45 -11.86 -8.27
C ALA A 166 33.94 -11.59 -8.20
N TYR A 167 33.32 -11.19 -9.30
CA TYR A 167 31.86 -10.96 -9.35
C TYR A 167 31.06 -12.21 -8.95
N SER A 168 31.43 -13.38 -9.47
CA SER A 168 30.80 -14.66 -9.12
C SER A 168 30.89 -14.93 -7.62
N GLN A 169 32.09 -14.82 -7.03
CA GLN A 169 32.29 -15.02 -5.59
C GLN A 169 31.53 -14.01 -4.73
N ILE A 170 31.50 -12.73 -5.14
CA ILE A 170 30.83 -11.67 -4.37
C ILE A 170 29.32 -11.89 -4.38
N LEU A 171 28.71 -12.10 -5.55
CA LEU A 171 27.27 -12.34 -5.66
C LEU A 171 26.85 -13.62 -4.92
N GLN A 172 27.67 -14.66 -4.97
CA GLN A 172 27.45 -15.87 -4.18
C GLN A 172 27.54 -15.61 -2.67
N LEU A 173 28.51 -14.84 -2.19
CA LEU A 173 28.58 -14.44 -0.78
C LEU A 173 27.37 -13.61 -0.36
N LEU A 174 26.93 -12.67 -1.19
CA LEU A 174 25.73 -11.89 -0.94
C LEU A 174 24.46 -12.78 -0.92
N ALA A 175 24.40 -13.83 -1.74
CA ALA A 175 23.29 -14.77 -1.75
C ALA A 175 23.27 -15.70 -0.52
N THR A 176 24.44 -16.07 0.02
CA THR A 176 24.57 -17.11 1.05
C THR A 176 24.76 -16.57 2.46
N HIS A 177 25.24 -15.34 2.63
CA HIS A 177 25.48 -14.72 3.93
C HIS A 177 24.18 -14.11 4.48
N THR A 178 23.29 -14.94 5.04
CA THR A 178 21.95 -14.50 5.48
C THR A 178 21.90 -13.94 6.90
N SER A 179 23.04 -13.83 7.61
CA SER A 179 23.13 -13.18 8.93
C SER A 179 23.72 -11.78 8.80
N GLY A 180 23.33 -10.89 9.71
CA GLY A 180 23.93 -9.56 9.86
C GLY A 180 23.96 -8.71 8.59
N THR A 181 24.91 -7.78 8.56
CA THR A 181 25.08 -6.80 7.49
C THR A 181 26.43 -6.99 6.81
N VAL A 182 26.41 -7.03 5.48
CA VAL A 182 27.62 -7.08 4.68
C VAL A 182 28.08 -5.66 4.40
N LEU A 183 29.36 -5.37 4.59
CA LEU A 183 29.99 -4.15 4.12
C LEU A 183 30.92 -4.49 2.95
N ILE A 184 30.65 -3.93 1.78
CA ILE A 184 31.50 -4.08 0.58
C ILE A 184 32.18 -2.76 0.25
N HIS A 185 33.49 -2.79 0.01
CA HIS A 185 34.22 -1.58 -0.33
C HIS A 185 35.38 -1.84 -1.29
N CYS A 186 35.89 -0.75 -1.86
CA CYS A 186 37.17 -0.75 -2.56
C CYS A 186 38.04 0.39 -2.04
N SER A 187 38.74 1.14 -2.90
CA SER A 187 39.52 2.30 -2.45
C SER A 187 38.65 3.53 -2.22
N HIS A 188 37.80 3.88 -3.19
CA HIS A 188 36.88 5.02 -3.09
C HIS A 188 35.42 4.58 -2.98
N GLY A 189 35.14 3.29 -3.02
CA GLY A 189 33.76 2.79 -2.97
C GLY A 189 32.92 3.19 -4.18
N MET A 190 33.56 3.47 -5.32
CA MET A 190 32.90 4.03 -6.50
C MET A 190 32.88 3.02 -7.66
N ASP A 191 34.03 2.61 -8.18
CA ASP A 191 34.08 1.86 -9.45
C ASP A 191 33.86 0.35 -9.30
N ARG A 192 34.80 -0.32 -8.63
CA ARG A 192 34.72 -1.77 -8.37
C ARG A 192 33.49 -2.11 -7.54
N THR A 193 33.22 -1.29 -6.52
CA THR A 193 32.02 -1.43 -5.70
C THR A 193 30.77 -1.07 -6.51
N GLY A 194 30.80 -0.01 -7.31
CA GLY A 194 29.66 0.42 -8.12
C GLY A 194 29.21 -0.62 -9.14
N THR A 195 30.13 -1.28 -9.84
CA THR A 195 29.76 -2.36 -10.79
C THR A 195 29.19 -3.60 -10.10
N VAL A 196 29.56 -3.88 -8.85
CA VAL A 196 28.90 -4.94 -8.05
C VAL A 196 27.48 -4.53 -7.69
N ILE A 197 27.30 -3.29 -7.22
CA ILE A 197 25.98 -2.77 -6.81
C ILE A 197 25.05 -2.64 -8.01
N ASP A 198 25.54 -2.16 -9.16
CA ASP A 198 24.82 -2.14 -10.45
C ASP A 198 24.25 -3.52 -10.81
N MET A 199 25.07 -4.56 -10.80
CA MET A 199 24.60 -5.92 -11.09
C MET A 199 23.62 -6.45 -10.04
N LEU A 200 23.84 -6.15 -8.76
CA LEU A 200 22.89 -6.52 -7.71
C LEU A 200 21.55 -5.83 -7.92
N ASP A 201 21.55 -4.52 -8.12
CA ASP A 201 20.35 -3.73 -8.34
C ASP A 201 19.59 -4.17 -9.60
N HIS A 202 20.30 -4.55 -10.66
CA HIS A 202 19.70 -5.19 -11.84
C HIS A 202 19.01 -6.52 -11.48
N ILE A 203 19.63 -7.39 -10.68
CA ILE A 203 19.01 -8.63 -10.17
C ILE A 203 17.74 -8.33 -9.36
N LEU A 204 17.78 -7.26 -8.56
CA LEU A 204 16.69 -6.80 -7.72
C LEU A 204 15.60 -6.05 -8.52
N GLY A 205 15.79 -5.81 -9.81
CA GLY A 205 14.81 -5.16 -10.69
C GLY A 205 14.70 -3.65 -10.49
N VAL A 206 15.75 -3.01 -9.97
CA VAL A 206 15.84 -1.56 -9.81
C VAL A 206 15.96 -0.89 -11.20
N SER A 207 15.44 0.33 -11.33
CA SER A 207 15.49 1.06 -12.59
C SER A 207 16.91 1.54 -12.94
N GLU A 208 17.25 1.60 -14.23
CA GLU A 208 18.53 2.15 -14.71
C GLU A 208 18.81 3.57 -14.18
N ALA A 209 17.76 4.37 -13.98
CA ALA A 209 17.89 5.72 -13.45
C ALA A 209 18.28 5.75 -11.96
N ASP A 210 17.72 4.84 -11.16
CA ASP A 210 18.02 4.73 -9.73
C ASP A 210 19.41 4.11 -9.50
N ILE A 211 19.81 3.14 -10.34
CA ILE A 211 21.16 2.58 -10.38
C ILE A 211 22.19 3.68 -10.65
N LEU A 212 21.95 4.49 -11.69
CA LEU A 212 22.83 5.61 -12.01
C LEU A 212 22.87 6.65 -10.88
N HIS A 213 21.72 6.94 -10.27
CA HIS A 213 21.65 7.85 -9.13
C HIS A 213 22.51 7.34 -7.96
N ASP A 214 22.39 6.07 -7.56
CA ASP A 214 23.26 5.47 -6.53
C ASP A 214 24.74 5.61 -6.87
N TYR A 215 25.11 5.29 -8.11
CA TYR A 215 26.49 5.37 -8.55
C TYR A 215 27.04 6.81 -8.43
N LEU A 216 26.26 7.79 -8.90
CA LEU A 216 26.62 9.22 -8.86
C LEU A 216 26.62 9.82 -7.45
N LEU A 217 25.92 9.24 -6.47
CA LEU A 217 26.03 9.68 -5.06
C LEU A 217 27.46 9.59 -4.52
N SER A 218 28.31 8.76 -5.12
CA SER A 218 29.74 8.71 -4.81
C SER A 218 30.42 10.07 -5.03
N ASN A 219 30.03 10.80 -6.07
CA ASN A 219 30.55 12.16 -6.32
C ASN A 219 30.13 13.14 -5.22
N THR A 220 28.88 13.04 -4.75
CA THR A 220 28.35 13.90 -3.69
C THR A 220 29.04 13.62 -2.37
N GLN A 221 29.15 12.34 -1.97
CA GLN A 221 29.73 11.96 -0.69
C GLN A 221 31.25 12.13 -0.63
N LEU A 222 31.96 11.98 -1.76
CA LEU A 222 33.41 12.22 -1.84
C LEU A 222 33.76 13.69 -2.14
N GLY A 223 32.80 14.51 -2.59
CA GLY A 223 33.04 15.89 -3.00
C GLY A 223 33.82 16.01 -4.32
N VAL A 224 33.58 15.11 -5.26
CA VAL A 224 34.29 14.99 -6.55
C VAL A 224 33.29 14.88 -7.72
N THR A 225 33.78 14.72 -8.96
CA THR A 225 32.95 14.50 -10.16
C THR A 225 33.55 13.39 -11.05
N TRP A 226 34.08 12.35 -10.42
CA TRP A 226 34.80 11.26 -11.11
C TRP A 226 33.82 10.22 -11.68
N ALA A 227 32.76 9.88 -10.94
CA ALA A 227 31.69 9.04 -11.46
C ALA A 227 30.95 9.79 -12.57
N THR A 228 30.71 9.12 -13.70
CA THR A 228 29.94 9.68 -14.81
C THR A 228 29.02 8.62 -15.42
N PRO A 229 27.87 9.02 -16.01
CA PRO A 229 27.02 8.08 -16.75
C PRO A 229 27.78 7.36 -17.88
N GLU A 230 28.76 8.03 -18.49
CA GLU A 230 29.59 7.45 -19.55
C GLU A 230 30.44 6.26 -19.06
N LEU A 231 30.92 6.28 -17.81
CA LEU A 231 31.69 5.16 -17.27
C LEU A 231 30.80 3.94 -16.97
N LEU A 232 29.72 4.13 -16.20
CA LEU A 232 28.87 3.00 -15.82
C LEU A 232 28.02 2.51 -17.01
N GLN A 233 27.15 3.37 -17.53
CA GLN A 233 26.18 3.01 -18.57
C GLN A 233 26.81 3.03 -19.98
N GLY A 234 27.60 4.07 -20.27
CA GLY A 234 28.21 4.26 -21.60
C GLY A 234 29.33 3.28 -21.92
N THR A 235 30.03 2.76 -20.89
CA THR A 235 31.18 1.86 -21.04
C THR A 235 30.86 0.48 -20.49
N PHE A 236 30.68 0.30 -19.18
CA PHE A 236 30.55 -1.05 -18.59
C PHE A 236 29.26 -1.76 -19.04
N GLU A 237 28.08 -1.16 -18.84
CA GLU A 237 26.81 -1.78 -19.25
C GLU A 237 26.71 -1.92 -20.78
N SER A 238 27.20 -0.92 -21.53
CA SER A 238 27.26 -0.96 -23.00
C SER A 238 28.15 -2.09 -23.53
N ASP A 239 29.32 -2.31 -22.93
CA ASP A 239 30.21 -3.43 -23.25
C ASP A 239 29.55 -4.76 -22.87
N VAL A 240 28.92 -4.85 -21.70
CA VAL A 240 28.15 -6.03 -21.28
C VAL A 240 27.04 -6.35 -22.29
N ALA A 241 26.26 -5.34 -22.68
CA ALA A 241 25.19 -5.47 -23.64
C ALA A 241 25.69 -5.96 -25.01
N SER A 242 26.76 -5.34 -25.51
CA SER A 242 27.30 -5.62 -26.84
C SER A 242 28.07 -6.95 -26.93
N LYS A 243 28.87 -7.30 -25.92
CA LYS A 243 29.70 -8.51 -25.91
C LYS A 243 28.92 -9.75 -25.46
N TYR A 244 27.96 -9.61 -24.55
CA TYR A 244 27.32 -10.73 -23.86
C TYR A 244 25.80 -10.82 -24.04
N ASN A 245 25.20 -9.96 -24.88
CA ASN A 245 23.76 -9.92 -25.15
C ASN A 245 22.93 -9.55 -23.91
N GLY A 246 23.39 -8.53 -23.18
CA GLY A 246 22.71 -7.93 -22.04
C GLY A 246 23.11 -8.49 -20.69
N MET A 247 22.77 -7.75 -19.63
CA MET A 247 23.15 -8.03 -18.25
C MET A 247 22.65 -9.41 -17.77
N ASP A 248 21.42 -9.81 -18.11
CA ASP A 248 20.88 -11.13 -17.74
C ASP A 248 21.72 -12.30 -18.28
N SER A 249 22.15 -12.18 -19.55
CA SER A 249 22.97 -13.21 -20.21
C SER A 249 24.39 -13.21 -19.66
N TYR A 250 24.94 -12.03 -19.35
CA TYR A 250 26.24 -11.88 -18.71
C TYR A 250 26.25 -12.50 -17.29
N LEU A 251 25.27 -12.17 -16.45
CA LEU A 251 25.13 -12.74 -15.11
C LEU A 251 24.97 -14.26 -15.16
N SER A 252 24.03 -14.78 -15.95
CA SER A 252 23.69 -16.21 -15.94
C SER A 252 24.69 -17.12 -16.67
N LYS A 253 25.33 -16.64 -17.75
CA LYS A 253 26.18 -17.50 -18.61
C LYS A 253 27.67 -17.21 -18.48
N THR A 254 28.04 -15.97 -18.21
CA THR A 254 29.45 -15.55 -18.13
C THR A 254 29.94 -15.54 -16.68
N ILE A 255 29.22 -14.85 -15.79
CA ILE A 255 29.51 -14.87 -14.35
C ILE A 255 29.07 -16.19 -13.71
N GLY A 256 28.00 -16.80 -14.22
CA GLY A 256 27.50 -18.08 -13.75
C GLY A 256 26.60 -17.98 -12.52
N VAL A 257 25.93 -16.84 -12.32
CA VAL A 257 24.93 -16.67 -11.26
C VAL A 257 23.73 -17.58 -11.54
N THR A 258 23.42 -18.44 -10.59
CA THR A 258 22.35 -19.42 -10.69
C THR A 258 20.97 -18.80 -10.40
N SER A 259 19.89 -19.48 -10.82
CA SER A 259 18.54 -19.07 -10.45
C SER A 259 18.33 -19.07 -8.93
N ASP A 260 18.96 -19.99 -8.22
CA ASP A 260 18.85 -20.13 -6.77
C ASP A 260 19.54 -18.95 -6.07
N GLU A 261 20.71 -18.52 -6.55
CA GLU A 261 21.38 -17.31 -6.07
C GLU A 261 20.57 -16.05 -6.37
N VAL A 262 19.98 -15.92 -7.56
CA VAL A 262 19.06 -14.82 -7.89
C VAL A 262 17.87 -14.80 -6.93
N SER A 263 17.25 -15.95 -6.67
CA SER A 263 16.14 -16.07 -5.71
C SER A 263 16.56 -15.70 -4.29
N ALA A 264 17.72 -16.18 -3.83
CA ALA A 264 18.24 -15.87 -2.49
C ALA A 264 18.58 -14.38 -2.33
N LEU A 265 19.15 -13.74 -3.35
CA LEU A 265 19.40 -12.30 -3.36
C LEU A 265 18.10 -11.50 -3.27
N ARG A 266 17.07 -11.89 -4.04
CA ARG A 266 15.76 -11.24 -4.00
C ARG A 266 15.06 -11.44 -2.65
N GLU A 267 15.06 -12.64 -2.10
CA GLU A 267 14.51 -12.92 -0.75
C GLU A 267 15.26 -12.14 0.33
N ARG A 268 16.57 -11.94 0.16
CA ARG A 268 17.38 -11.18 1.11
C ARG A 268 17.15 -9.68 1.01
N PHE A 269 17.04 -9.12 -0.19
CA PHE A 269 17.09 -7.67 -0.40
C PHE A 269 15.80 -7.04 -0.92
N LEU A 270 14.74 -7.81 -1.20
CA LEU A 270 13.41 -7.25 -1.47
C LEU A 270 12.49 -7.44 -0.26
N VAL A 271 11.72 -6.40 0.00
CA VAL A 271 10.66 -6.38 1.00
C VAL A 271 9.33 -6.35 0.26
N SER A 272 8.45 -7.27 0.65
CA SER A 272 7.13 -7.38 0.06
C SER A 272 6.31 -6.11 0.29
N ASN A 273 5.64 -5.67 -0.77
CA ASN A 273 4.64 -4.60 -0.76
C ASN A 273 3.20 -5.17 -0.72
N ASP A 274 3.04 -6.48 -0.48
CA ASP A 274 1.73 -7.12 -0.49
C ASP A 274 0.96 -6.83 0.81
N ALA A 275 0.14 -5.80 0.75
CA ALA A 275 -0.72 -5.39 1.85
C ALA A 275 -2.11 -6.03 1.78
N LYS A 276 -2.28 -7.22 1.21
CA LYS A 276 -3.62 -7.83 1.07
C LYS A 276 -3.96 -8.77 2.22
N ALA A 277 -5.25 -8.77 2.56
CA ALA A 277 -5.84 -9.84 3.35
C ALA A 277 -6.12 -11.06 2.45
N ALA A 278 -5.68 -12.24 2.88
CA ALA A 278 -6.12 -13.51 2.33
C ALA A 278 -7.55 -13.86 2.79
N SER A 279 -7.92 -13.50 4.02
CA SER A 279 -9.28 -13.61 4.52
C SER A 279 -9.56 -12.65 5.67
N ILE A 280 -10.81 -12.19 5.76
CA ILE A 280 -11.34 -11.48 6.93
C ILE A 280 -12.63 -12.19 7.34
N SER A 281 -12.79 -12.45 8.63
CA SER A 281 -14.05 -12.96 9.18
C SER A 281 -14.43 -12.21 10.44
N ILE A 282 -15.74 -12.04 10.65
CA ILE A 282 -16.30 -11.38 11.83
C ILE A 282 -17.28 -12.35 12.47
N GLY A 283 -16.99 -12.79 13.70
CA GLY A 283 -17.81 -13.79 14.39
C GLY A 283 -17.91 -15.13 13.64
N GLY A 284 -16.93 -15.44 12.79
CA GLY A 284 -16.93 -16.61 11.89
C GLY A 284 -17.62 -16.40 10.55
N VAL A 285 -18.25 -15.24 10.30
CA VAL A 285 -18.84 -14.90 8.99
C VAL A 285 -17.76 -14.33 8.08
N ALA A 286 -17.59 -14.93 6.90
CA ALA A 286 -16.62 -14.47 5.91
C ALA A 286 -17.02 -13.10 5.32
N VAL A 287 -16.04 -12.21 5.19
CA VAL A 287 -16.19 -10.90 4.56
C VAL A 287 -15.86 -10.99 3.08
N PRO A 288 -16.69 -10.46 2.16
CA PRO A 288 -16.35 -10.31 0.75
C PRO A 288 -15.25 -9.25 0.57
N LEU A 289 -14.00 -9.69 0.39
CA LEU A 289 -12.83 -8.81 0.36
C LEU A 289 -12.87 -7.79 -0.79
N ASP A 290 -13.29 -8.21 -1.98
CA ASP A 290 -13.39 -7.32 -3.15
C ASP A 290 -14.32 -6.13 -2.89
N ALA A 291 -15.42 -6.35 -2.17
CA ALA A 291 -16.33 -5.27 -1.78
C ALA A 291 -15.76 -4.44 -0.63
N ALA A 292 -15.14 -5.10 0.35
CA ALA A 292 -14.57 -4.45 1.53
C ALA A 292 -13.41 -3.50 1.18
N ALA A 293 -12.63 -3.82 0.14
CA ALA A 293 -11.53 -2.99 -0.34
C ALA A 293 -11.96 -1.72 -1.11
N THR A 294 -13.26 -1.52 -1.34
CA THR A 294 -13.79 -0.32 -2.01
C THR A 294 -14.20 0.76 -1.02
N GLU A 295 -14.35 2.00 -1.48
CA GLU A 295 -14.90 3.10 -0.67
C GLU A 295 -16.30 2.82 -0.10
N ALA A 296 -17.09 1.98 -0.79
CA ALA A 296 -18.42 1.58 -0.32
C ALA A 296 -18.36 0.59 0.85
N GLY A 297 -17.30 -0.21 0.90
CA GLY A 297 -17.11 -1.29 1.86
C GLY A 297 -18.03 -2.50 1.61
N ALA A 298 -17.82 -3.54 2.42
CA ALA A 298 -18.68 -4.71 2.47
C ALA A 298 -19.78 -4.54 3.52
N SER A 299 -20.90 -5.23 3.33
CA SER A 299 -21.93 -5.39 4.36
C SER A 299 -22.15 -6.87 4.63
N ILE A 300 -22.11 -7.25 5.90
CA ILE A 300 -22.41 -8.61 6.36
C ILE A 300 -23.45 -8.57 7.48
N ALA A 301 -24.12 -9.70 7.71
CA ALA A 301 -25.02 -9.86 8.85
C ALA A 301 -24.34 -10.72 9.93
N PHE A 302 -24.27 -10.22 11.16
CA PHE A 302 -23.75 -10.96 12.31
C PHE A 302 -24.53 -10.63 13.58
N ALA A 303 -25.06 -11.66 14.24
CA ALA A 303 -25.85 -11.56 15.46
C ALA A 303 -24.97 -11.22 16.68
N SER A 304 -24.59 -9.94 16.82
CA SER A 304 -23.88 -9.44 17.99
C SER A 304 -24.58 -8.23 18.60
N ALA A 305 -24.64 -8.21 19.94
CA ALA A 305 -25.14 -7.09 20.71
C ALA A 305 -24.10 -5.97 20.85
N THR A 306 -22.81 -6.34 20.93
CA THR A 306 -21.68 -5.41 21.02
C THR A 306 -20.53 -5.99 20.21
N LEU A 307 -20.18 -5.32 19.13
CA LEU A 307 -19.08 -5.71 18.27
C LEU A 307 -17.76 -5.22 18.88
N THR A 308 -16.75 -6.08 18.91
CA THR A 308 -15.41 -5.80 19.42
C THR A 308 -14.35 -6.25 18.44
N SER A 309 -13.11 -5.78 18.59
CA SER A 309 -12.00 -6.24 17.75
C SER A 309 -11.70 -7.74 17.92
N ALA A 310 -12.06 -8.35 19.05
CA ALA A 310 -11.89 -9.79 19.29
C ALA A 310 -12.80 -10.65 18.39
N ASP A 311 -13.86 -10.07 17.82
CA ASP A 311 -14.74 -10.75 16.89
C ASP A 311 -14.14 -10.83 15.48
N VAL A 312 -13.11 -10.04 15.19
CA VAL A 312 -12.51 -9.92 13.85
C VAL A 312 -11.26 -10.78 13.78
N LYS A 313 -11.20 -11.64 12.77
CA LYS A 313 -10.00 -12.40 12.41
C LYS A 313 -9.54 -11.99 11.02
N VAL A 314 -8.26 -11.68 10.90
CA VAL A 314 -7.60 -11.30 9.66
C VAL A 314 -6.47 -12.29 9.41
N VAL A 315 -6.37 -12.77 8.17
CA VAL A 315 -5.24 -13.53 7.65
C VAL A 315 -4.74 -12.76 6.44
N THR A 316 -3.44 -12.47 6.39
CA THR A 316 -2.78 -11.76 5.29
C THR A 316 -2.28 -12.74 4.22
N GLU A 317 -2.13 -12.27 2.97
CA GLU A 317 -1.49 -13.07 1.91
C GLU A 317 0.00 -13.25 2.19
N ASP A 318 0.67 -12.16 2.57
CA ASP A 318 2.03 -12.14 3.07
C ASP A 318 2.07 -12.35 4.59
N THR A 319 2.84 -13.34 5.05
CA THR A 319 2.97 -13.67 6.48
C THR A 319 3.73 -12.63 7.29
N ASP A 320 4.55 -11.79 6.64
CA ASP A 320 5.30 -10.71 7.28
C ASP A 320 4.51 -9.39 7.31
N ALA A 321 3.37 -9.31 6.63
CA ALA A 321 2.46 -8.19 6.73
C ALA A 321 1.76 -8.15 8.10
N THR A 322 1.42 -6.94 8.54
CA THR A 322 0.70 -6.71 9.80
C THR A 322 -0.73 -6.24 9.53
N SER A 323 -1.62 -6.44 10.51
CA SER A 323 -2.99 -5.94 10.41
C SER A 323 -3.41 -5.22 11.68
N SER A 324 -4.19 -4.14 11.53
CA SER A 324 -4.85 -3.43 12.62
C SER A 324 -6.36 -3.44 12.41
N VAL A 325 -7.11 -3.50 13.51
CA VAL A 325 -8.57 -3.56 13.49
C VAL A 325 -9.13 -2.46 14.39
N THR A 326 -9.97 -1.60 13.82
CA THR A 326 -10.72 -0.59 14.55
C THR A 326 -12.21 -0.87 14.47
N VAL A 327 -12.90 -0.91 15.61
CA VAL A 327 -14.36 -1.11 15.68
C VAL A 327 -15.02 0.14 16.24
N SER A 328 -15.98 0.68 15.49
CA SER A 328 -16.77 1.87 15.86
C SER A 328 -18.25 1.59 15.67
N GLY A 329 -18.90 1.14 16.74
CA GLY A 329 -20.30 0.67 16.67
C GLY A 329 -20.41 -0.58 15.80
N GLN A 330 -21.11 -0.47 14.67
CA GLN A 330 -21.27 -1.55 13.68
C GLN A 330 -20.29 -1.45 12.50
N LYS A 331 -19.38 -0.49 12.52
CA LYS A 331 -18.34 -0.37 11.50
C LYS A 331 -17.06 -1.02 11.98
N VAL A 332 -16.47 -1.82 11.11
CA VAL A 332 -15.13 -2.39 11.27
C VAL A 332 -14.26 -1.84 10.16
N ASP A 333 -13.12 -1.31 10.54
CA ASP A 333 -12.05 -0.92 9.63
C ASP A 333 -10.87 -1.84 9.89
N VAL A 334 -10.42 -2.54 8.84
CA VAL A 334 -9.21 -3.37 8.88
C VAL A 334 -8.19 -2.72 7.96
N VAL A 335 -7.01 -2.43 8.49
CA VAL A 335 -5.87 -1.97 7.70
C VAL A 335 -4.83 -3.05 7.72
N VAL A 336 -4.47 -3.57 6.55
CA VAL A 336 -3.30 -4.43 6.37
C VAL A 336 -2.15 -3.55 5.88
N THR A 337 -1.00 -3.66 6.53
CA THR A 337 0.25 -2.96 6.19
C THR A 337 1.26 -4.01 5.75
N ALA A 338 1.80 -3.87 4.54
CA ALA A 338 2.81 -4.78 4.00
C ALA A 338 4.09 -4.75 4.84
N GLN A 339 4.99 -5.70 4.58
CA GLN A 339 6.28 -5.79 5.24
C GLN A 339 7.14 -4.51 5.06
N ASP A 340 6.97 -3.80 3.94
CA ASP A 340 7.66 -2.51 3.68
C ASP A 340 7.26 -1.38 4.65
N GLY A 341 6.20 -1.56 5.45
CA GLY A 341 5.70 -0.59 6.42
C GLY A 341 5.04 0.66 5.82
N ALA A 342 5.05 0.81 4.50
CA ALA A 342 4.55 1.99 3.78
C ALA A 342 3.27 1.67 2.99
N THR A 343 3.20 0.48 2.40
CA THR A 343 2.07 0.05 1.58
C THR A 343 0.93 -0.47 2.47
N THR A 344 -0.28 0.06 2.27
CA THR A 344 -1.46 -0.31 3.07
C THR A 344 -2.69 -0.56 2.23
N THR A 345 -3.49 -1.57 2.60
CA THR A 345 -4.83 -1.80 2.05
C THR A 345 -5.87 -1.65 3.16
N HIS A 346 -6.92 -0.89 2.86
CA HIS A 346 -8.05 -0.67 3.77
C HIS A 346 -9.23 -1.55 3.38
N TYR A 347 -9.84 -2.18 4.38
CA TYR A 347 -11.06 -2.95 4.24
C TYR A 347 -12.13 -2.38 5.17
N GLY A 348 -13.14 -1.74 4.60
CA GLY A 348 -14.28 -1.20 5.31
C GLY A 348 -15.43 -2.21 5.36
N ILE A 349 -15.94 -2.52 6.56
CA ILE A 349 -17.05 -3.45 6.75
C ILE A 349 -18.13 -2.81 7.62
N THR A 350 -19.38 -2.92 7.18
CA THR A 350 -20.56 -2.64 8.00
C THR A 350 -21.19 -3.95 8.44
N VAL A 351 -21.38 -4.12 9.75
CA VAL A 351 -21.98 -5.29 10.37
C VAL A 351 -23.43 -4.99 10.71
N ALA A 352 -24.34 -5.40 9.83
CA ALA A 352 -25.77 -5.26 10.07
C ALA A 352 -26.25 -6.32 11.08
N LYS A 353 -27.26 -5.96 11.88
CA LYS A 353 -27.99 -6.97 12.65
C LYS A 353 -28.77 -7.86 11.68
N PRO A 354 -28.83 -9.18 11.92
CA PRO A 354 -29.68 -10.07 11.15
C PRO A 354 -31.14 -9.60 11.13
N VAL A 355 -31.75 -9.71 9.95
CA VAL A 355 -33.18 -9.43 9.76
C VAL A 355 -33.96 -10.71 10.01
N LEU A 356 -35.00 -10.60 10.84
CA LEU A 356 -35.94 -11.69 11.09
C LEU A 356 -37.13 -11.61 10.14
N THR A 357 -37.64 -12.77 9.73
CA THR A 357 -38.91 -12.90 9.02
C THR A 357 -39.88 -13.74 9.84
N ILE A 358 -41.16 -13.35 9.86
CA ILE A 358 -42.24 -14.14 10.48
C ILE A 358 -43.05 -14.82 9.38
N ALA A 359 -43.24 -16.13 9.50
CA ALA A 359 -44.21 -16.90 8.72
C ALA A 359 -45.53 -16.98 9.49
N GLN A 360 -46.62 -16.52 8.85
CA GLN A 360 -47.99 -16.67 9.34
C GLN A 360 -48.74 -17.62 8.40
N GLY A 361 -48.81 -18.91 8.77
CA GLY A 361 -49.19 -19.92 7.79
C GLY A 361 -48.21 -19.92 6.60
N ALA A 362 -48.72 -19.86 5.36
CA ALA A 362 -47.89 -19.90 4.14
C ALA A 362 -47.31 -18.54 3.68
N THR A 363 -47.52 -17.44 4.42
CA THR A 363 -47.11 -16.09 3.97
C THR A 363 -46.13 -15.44 4.95
N LEU A 364 -44.99 -14.96 4.43
CA LEU A 364 -43.98 -14.18 5.16
C LEU A 364 -44.31 -12.68 5.03
N ALA A 365 -44.52 -11.93 6.11
CA ALA A 365 -44.78 -10.48 6.01
C ALA A 365 -44.35 -9.68 7.26
N PRO A 366 -43.58 -8.57 7.11
CA PRO A 366 -43.39 -7.56 8.14
C PRO A 366 -44.71 -6.86 8.52
N GLY A 367 -44.92 -6.56 9.80
CA GLY A 367 -46.17 -5.92 10.27
C GLY A 367 -47.35 -6.88 10.41
N ALA A 368 -47.09 -8.17 10.60
CA ALA A 368 -48.12 -9.19 10.76
C ALA A 368 -49.08 -8.86 11.92
N THR A 369 -50.36 -9.10 11.67
CA THR A 369 -51.44 -8.94 12.65
C THR A 369 -51.73 -10.29 13.30
N LEU A 370 -51.53 -10.40 14.60
CA LEU A 370 -51.54 -11.66 15.36
C LEU A 370 -52.60 -11.61 16.46
N ALA A 371 -53.21 -12.75 16.77
CA ALA A 371 -54.08 -12.89 17.94
C ALA A 371 -53.24 -13.19 19.20
N PRO A 372 -53.68 -12.79 20.40
CA PRO A 372 -53.08 -13.26 21.65
C PRO A 372 -53.06 -14.80 21.69
N GLY A 373 -51.94 -15.41 22.10
CA GLY A 373 -51.78 -16.87 22.07
C GLY A 373 -51.37 -17.47 20.71
N ALA A 374 -51.29 -16.68 19.63
CA ALA A 374 -50.87 -17.18 18.33
C ALA A 374 -49.41 -17.66 18.35
N THR A 375 -49.14 -18.73 17.61
CA THR A 375 -47.76 -19.21 17.37
C THR A 375 -47.12 -18.37 16.27
N VAL A 376 -45.95 -17.81 16.58
CA VAL A 376 -45.11 -17.05 15.65
C VAL A 376 -43.94 -17.95 15.25
N SER A 377 -43.77 -18.17 13.94
CA SER A 377 -42.60 -18.88 13.40
C SER A 377 -41.64 -17.86 12.83
N ILE A 378 -40.43 -17.79 13.39
CA ILE A 378 -39.37 -16.88 12.98
C ILE A 378 -38.29 -17.64 12.21
N SER A 379 -37.70 -16.96 11.23
CA SER A 379 -36.49 -17.41 10.55
C SER A 379 -35.54 -16.26 10.26
N GLY A 380 -34.25 -16.57 10.14
CA GLY A 380 -33.20 -15.62 9.77
C GLY A 380 -31.84 -16.31 9.59
N ALA A 381 -30.83 -15.56 9.17
CA ALA A 381 -29.46 -16.03 8.97
C ALA A 381 -28.44 -15.00 9.49
N GLY A 382 -27.19 -15.44 9.73
CA GLY A 382 -26.13 -14.60 10.31
C GLY A 382 -25.98 -14.78 11.82
N PHE A 383 -26.39 -15.94 12.35
CA PHE A 383 -26.27 -16.31 13.75
C PHE A 383 -25.06 -17.20 14.01
N THR A 384 -24.49 -17.12 15.21
CA THR A 384 -23.36 -17.96 15.61
C THR A 384 -23.81 -19.42 15.73
N PRO A 385 -23.23 -20.36 14.97
CA PRO A 385 -23.60 -21.79 15.01
C PRO A 385 -23.66 -22.38 16.42
N GLY A 386 -24.74 -23.11 16.72
CA GLY A 386 -24.94 -23.77 18.02
C GLY A 386 -25.32 -22.85 19.18
N THR A 387 -25.30 -21.53 18.98
CA THR A 387 -25.72 -20.57 20.01
C THR A 387 -27.24 -20.58 20.17
N VAL A 388 -27.68 -20.53 21.43
CA VAL A 388 -29.09 -20.40 21.80
C VAL A 388 -29.41 -18.93 22.05
N TYR A 389 -30.38 -18.41 21.32
CA TYR A 389 -30.90 -17.05 21.44
C TYR A 389 -32.29 -17.05 22.08
N GLN A 390 -32.60 -16.01 22.83
CA GLN A 390 -33.92 -15.82 23.43
C GLN A 390 -34.86 -15.14 22.43
N ILE A 391 -36.06 -15.69 22.24
CA ILE A 391 -37.11 -15.02 21.48
C ILE A 391 -37.83 -14.07 22.43
N VAL A 392 -37.75 -12.76 22.17
CA VAL A 392 -38.30 -11.72 23.04
C VAL A 392 -39.43 -10.99 22.32
N VAL A 393 -40.58 -10.87 22.98
CA VAL A 393 -41.62 -9.92 22.61
C VAL A 393 -41.49 -8.68 23.50
N HIS A 394 -41.58 -7.50 22.92
CA HIS A 394 -41.36 -6.25 23.64
C HIS A 394 -42.55 -5.29 23.52
N SER A 395 -43.26 -5.19 24.65
CA SER A 395 -43.97 -4.01 25.15
C SER A 395 -43.54 -3.74 26.59
N THR A 396 -43.48 -4.80 27.41
CA THR A 396 -42.51 -5.01 28.50
C THR A 396 -41.72 -6.28 28.13
N PRO A 397 -40.37 -6.25 28.08
CA PRO A 397 -39.60 -7.36 27.52
C PRO A 397 -39.93 -8.70 28.20
N THR A 398 -40.49 -9.63 27.43
CA THR A 398 -40.84 -10.98 27.90
C THR A 398 -40.23 -12.02 26.98
N VAL A 399 -39.50 -12.98 27.56
CA VAL A 399 -38.95 -14.13 26.83
C VAL A 399 -40.08 -15.13 26.56
N ILE A 400 -40.37 -15.38 25.28
CA ILE A 400 -41.48 -16.24 24.84
C ILE A 400 -41.00 -17.60 24.31
N GLY A 401 -39.69 -17.76 24.10
CA GLY A 401 -39.10 -19.00 23.62
C GLY A 401 -37.59 -18.89 23.43
N GLN A 402 -37.00 -19.93 22.85
CA GLN A 402 -35.59 -19.99 22.50
C GLN A 402 -35.44 -20.48 21.06
N ALA A 403 -34.35 -20.04 20.41
CA ALA A 403 -34.00 -20.42 19.05
C ALA A 403 -32.52 -20.82 19.02
N THR A 404 -32.22 -22.02 18.50
CA THR A 404 -30.83 -22.49 18.35
C THR A 404 -30.39 -22.31 16.91
N ALA A 405 -29.24 -21.68 16.69
CA ALA A 405 -28.65 -21.54 15.37
C ALA A 405 -28.13 -22.88 14.86
N ALA A 406 -28.49 -23.24 13.63
CA ALA A 406 -27.95 -24.37 12.90
C ALA A 406 -26.47 -24.15 12.55
N GLN A 407 -25.81 -25.20 12.07
CA GLN A 407 -24.38 -25.14 11.72
C GLN A 407 -24.06 -24.17 10.58
N ASP A 408 -25.04 -23.89 9.73
CA ASP A 408 -24.95 -22.89 8.65
C ASP A 408 -25.28 -21.46 9.12
N GLY A 409 -25.49 -21.25 10.42
CA GLY A 409 -25.84 -19.95 10.99
C GLY A 409 -27.28 -19.50 10.71
N SER A 410 -28.14 -20.39 10.20
CA SER A 410 -29.57 -20.14 10.06
C SER A 410 -30.33 -20.46 11.36
N ILE A 411 -31.45 -19.76 11.58
CA ILE A 411 -32.40 -20.06 12.65
C ILE A 411 -33.76 -20.28 12.03
N THR A 412 -34.47 -21.31 12.51
CA THR A 412 -35.92 -21.45 12.37
C THR A 412 -36.47 -21.90 13.73
N ALA A 413 -37.41 -21.13 14.30
CA ALA A 413 -37.99 -21.43 15.60
C ALA A 413 -39.43 -20.92 15.68
N SER A 414 -40.23 -21.51 16.57
CA SER A 414 -41.61 -21.07 16.82
C SER A 414 -41.87 -20.86 18.30
N ALA A 415 -42.61 -19.81 18.63
CA ALA A 415 -43.00 -19.49 20.01
C ALA A 415 -44.44 -18.98 20.05
N ALA A 416 -45.17 -19.30 21.12
CA ALA A 416 -46.51 -18.77 21.34
C ALA A 416 -46.44 -17.39 21.99
N LEU A 417 -47.18 -16.42 21.46
CA LEU A 417 -47.36 -15.13 22.12
C LEU A 417 -48.10 -15.31 23.45
N PRO A 418 -47.77 -14.53 24.50
CA PRO A 418 -48.53 -14.55 25.74
C PRO A 418 -50.01 -14.22 25.48
N THR A 419 -50.92 -14.97 26.09
CA THR A 419 -52.37 -14.70 25.99
C THR A 419 -52.77 -13.41 26.71
N THR A 420 -51.92 -12.93 27.61
CA THR A 420 -52.08 -11.69 28.38
C THR A 420 -51.47 -10.46 27.68
N LEU A 421 -50.96 -10.62 26.46
CA LEU A 421 -50.32 -9.52 25.72
C LEU A 421 -51.39 -8.51 25.28
N GLU A 422 -51.19 -7.23 25.60
CA GLU A 422 -52.15 -6.17 25.28
C GLU A 422 -52.32 -6.00 23.76
N ALA A 423 -53.50 -5.54 23.34
CA ALA A 423 -53.75 -5.21 21.94
C ALA A 423 -52.95 -3.96 21.54
N GLY A 424 -52.31 -3.98 20.37
CA GLY A 424 -51.52 -2.86 19.88
C GLY A 424 -50.23 -3.26 19.18
N ALA A 425 -49.33 -2.28 19.01
CA ALA A 425 -48.03 -2.50 18.37
C ALA A 425 -47.01 -3.08 19.37
N HIS A 426 -46.29 -4.12 18.95
CA HIS A 426 -45.22 -4.76 19.70
C HIS A 426 -44.02 -5.01 18.77
N THR A 427 -42.86 -5.29 19.34
CA THR A 427 -41.71 -5.80 18.57
C THR A 427 -41.32 -7.21 18.97
N VAL A 428 -40.80 -7.96 18.00
CA VAL A 428 -40.19 -9.28 18.19
C VAL A 428 -38.74 -9.20 17.76
N PHE A 429 -37.83 -9.71 18.59
CA PHE A 429 -36.42 -9.82 18.25
C PHE A 429 -35.78 -11.02 18.93
N LEU A 430 -34.60 -11.41 18.46
CA LEU A 430 -33.74 -12.35 19.18
C LEU A 430 -32.77 -11.58 20.06
N ALA A 431 -32.59 -12.08 21.28
CA ALA A 431 -31.65 -11.55 22.25
C ALA A 431 -30.57 -12.58 22.62
N ASP A 432 -29.40 -12.09 23.03
CA ASP A 432 -28.37 -12.92 23.65
C ASP A 432 -28.79 -13.43 25.04
N SER A 433 -27.94 -14.21 25.70
CA SER A 433 -28.20 -14.74 27.05
C SER A 433 -28.38 -13.65 28.12
N SER A 434 -27.89 -12.44 27.87
CA SER A 434 -27.96 -11.28 28.75
C SER A 434 -29.20 -10.42 28.47
N GLY A 435 -30.01 -10.77 27.47
CA GLY A 435 -31.22 -10.04 27.08
C GLY A 435 -30.97 -8.88 26.10
N ASN A 436 -29.77 -8.73 25.54
CA ASN A 436 -29.49 -7.66 24.58
C ASN A 436 -29.95 -8.05 23.17
N PRO A 437 -30.59 -7.14 22.42
CA PRO A 437 -31.10 -7.43 21.08
C PRO A 437 -29.96 -7.64 20.06
N VAL A 438 -29.93 -8.82 19.43
CA VAL A 438 -28.95 -9.19 18.40
C VAL A 438 -29.51 -9.14 16.97
N THR A 439 -30.82 -8.96 16.80
CA THR A 439 -31.48 -8.78 15.49
C THR A 439 -32.09 -7.39 15.38
N GLU A 440 -32.46 -7.00 14.16
CA GLU A 440 -33.43 -5.92 13.98
C GLU A 440 -34.75 -6.24 14.72
N GLN A 441 -35.41 -5.20 15.22
CA GLN A 441 -36.68 -5.35 15.90
C GLN A 441 -37.81 -5.39 14.89
N LEU A 442 -38.52 -6.52 14.82
CA LEU A 442 -39.59 -6.73 13.87
C LEU A 442 -40.93 -6.29 14.47
N ASN A 443 -41.59 -5.33 13.81
CA ASN A 443 -42.90 -4.84 14.24
C ASN A 443 -44.00 -5.88 13.99
N VAL A 444 -44.86 -6.09 14.99
CA VAL A 444 -46.08 -6.91 14.91
C VAL A 444 -47.25 -6.17 15.57
N THR A 445 -48.48 -6.44 15.12
CA THR A 445 -49.69 -5.87 15.72
C THR A 445 -50.52 -6.97 16.37
N VAL A 446 -50.86 -6.83 17.64
CA VAL A 446 -51.71 -7.79 18.37
C VAL A 446 -53.15 -7.28 18.36
N LEU A 447 -54.09 -8.13 17.92
CA LEU A 447 -55.52 -7.81 17.89
C LEU A 447 -56.14 -7.81 19.28
N ALA A 448 -57.13 -6.96 19.48
CA ALA A 448 -57.98 -7.02 20.66
C ALA A 448 -58.74 -8.35 20.68
N THR A 449 -58.67 -9.03 21.82
CA THR A 449 -59.49 -10.21 22.10
C THR A 449 -60.96 -9.80 21.94
N ALA A 450 -61.71 -10.43 21.05
CA ALA A 450 -63.13 -10.15 20.92
C ALA A 450 -63.80 -10.42 22.28
N ALA A 451 -64.35 -9.37 22.89
CA ALA A 451 -65.16 -9.53 24.08
C ALA A 451 -66.35 -10.41 23.70
N THR A 452 -66.46 -11.59 24.31
CA THR A 452 -67.67 -12.40 24.24
C THR A 452 -68.72 -11.74 25.11
N ASP A 453 -69.37 -10.70 24.59
CA ASP A 453 -70.61 -10.20 25.17
C ASP A 453 -71.70 -11.23 24.88
N THR A 454 -72.00 -12.06 25.86
CA THR A 454 -73.28 -12.75 25.96
C THR A 454 -74.39 -11.72 26.23
N ALA A 455 -74.81 -11.02 25.18
CA ALA A 455 -76.00 -10.17 25.23
C ALA A 455 -77.26 -11.06 25.18
N ALA A 456 -77.88 -11.27 26.34
CA ALA A 456 -79.22 -11.84 26.43
C ALA A 456 -80.24 -10.89 25.79
N SER A 457 -80.93 -11.34 24.75
CA SER A 457 -82.00 -10.59 24.09
C SER A 457 -83.24 -10.51 24.98
N ILE A 458 -83.56 -9.31 25.46
CA ILE A 458 -84.88 -9.01 26.02
C ILE A 458 -85.57 -8.08 25.02
N ALA A 459 -86.59 -8.61 24.34
CA ALA A 459 -87.48 -7.83 23.49
C ALA A 459 -88.51 -7.10 24.35
N GLY A 460 -88.61 -5.77 24.21
CA GLY A 460 -89.61 -4.91 24.84
C GLY A 460 -89.75 -3.60 24.05
N PRO A 461 -90.94 -2.97 24.02
CA PRO A 461 -91.48 -2.40 22.80
C PRO A 461 -91.07 -0.95 22.52
N SER A 462 -91.16 -0.62 21.22
CA SER A 462 -90.95 0.69 20.62
C SER A 462 -91.85 1.79 21.21
N VAL A 463 -91.25 2.94 21.53
CA VAL A 463 -91.96 4.22 21.66
C VAL A 463 -91.18 5.28 20.88
N ALA A 464 -91.88 5.96 19.98
CA ALA A 464 -91.40 7.05 19.16
C ALA A 464 -91.76 8.41 19.77
N THR A 465 -90.77 9.30 19.89
CA THR A 465 -90.86 10.76 20.05
C THR A 465 -89.43 11.30 19.81
N GLY A 466 -89.09 12.30 19.00
CA GLY A 466 -89.80 13.28 18.18
C GLY A 466 -88.87 14.50 18.03
N GLY A 467 -88.56 14.92 16.79
CA GLY A 467 -87.94 16.23 16.42
C GLY A 467 -86.48 16.48 16.88
N THR A 468 -85.59 17.20 16.18
CA THR A 468 -85.70 18.07 15.00
C THR A 468 -84.32 18.18 14.32
N VAL A 469 -84.39 18.45 13.01
CA VAL A 469 -83.39 18.59 11.94
C VAL A 469 -82.29 19.63 12.18
N ILE A 470 -81.04 19.33 11.78
CA ILE A 470 -80.23 20.22 10.91
C ILE A 470 -79.48 19.35 9.89
N ALA A 471 -79.78 19.56 8.61
CA ALA A 471 -79.12 18.96 7.47
C ALA A 471 -77.88 19.77 7.07
N GLN A 472 -76.76 19.11 6.77
CA GLN A 472 -75.72 19.63 5.88
C GLN A 472 -75.36 18.60 4.81
N ALA A 473 -75.15 19.13 3.62
CA ALA A 473 -75.25 18.52 2.30
C ALA A 473 -74.10 17.56 1.92
N PRO A 474 -74.30 16.69 0.91
CA PRO A 474 -73.32 15.70 0.48
C PRO A 474 -72.32 16.30 -0.51
N VAL A 475 -71.05 15.92 -0.42
CA VAL A 475 -70.05 16.23 -1.46
C VAL A 475 -69.49 14.92 -2.02
N TRP A 476 -69.75 14.73 -3.32
CA TRP A 476 -69.26 13.66 -4.19
C TRP A 476 -67.80 13.93 -4.64
N PRO A 477 -67.09 12.93 -5.22
CA PRO A 477 -65.64 12.83 -5.20
C PRO A 477 -64.96 13.61 -6.33
N MET A 478 -63.76 14.18 -6.06
CA MET A 478 -62.91 14.75 -7.10
C MET A 478 -61.64 13.92 -7.32
N VAL A 479 -61.56 13.40 -8.53
CA VAL A 479 -60.40 12.82 -9.21
C VAL A 479 -59.46 13.93 -9.67
N GLY A 480 -58.15 13.70 -9.52
CA GLY A 480 -57.12 14.20 -10.45
C GLY A 480 -56.30 15.41 -10.00
N LEU A 481 -55.03 15.18 -9.65
CA LEU A 481 -53.91 16.13 -9.80
C LEU A 481 -52.57 15.38 -9.67
N GLY A 482 -52.17 14.68 -10.75
CA GLY A 482 -50.92 13.92 -10.85
C GLY A 482 -50.18 14.16 -12.16
N ALA A 483 -50.21 15.39 -12.69
CA ALA A 483 -49.65 15.71 -14.01
C ALA A 483 -48.91 17.06 -14.10
N LEU A 484 -48.36 17.59 -12.99
CA LEU A 484 -47.53 18.81 -13.02
C LEU A 484 -46.09 18.66 -12.50
N GLY A 485 -45.67 17.47 -12.06
CA GLY A 485 -44.29 17.24 -11.58
C GLY A 485 -43.29 16.80 -12.66
N ILE A 486 -43.76 16.35 -13.83
CA ILE A 486 -42.91 15.70 -14.84
C ILE A 486 -42.37 16.69 -15.89
N ALA A 487 -42.95 17.89 -16.03
CA ALA A 487 -42.49 18.89 -16.99
C ALA A 487 -41.28 19.71 -16.52
N LEU A 488 -40.99 19.77 -15.21
CA LEU A 488 -39.89 20.58 -14.67
C LEU A 488 -38.52 19.87 -14.71
N LEU A 489 -38.50 18.53 -14.70
CA LEU A 489 -37.26 17.73 -14.70
C LEU A 489 -36.69 17.51 -16.12
N ALA A 490 -37.52 17.58 -17.16
CA ALA A 490 -37.06 17.48 -18.55
C ALA A 490 -36.33 18.75 -19.04
N ALA A 491 -36.65 19.93 -18.50
CA ALA A 491 -36.00 21.18 -18.87
C ALA A 491 -34.57 21.32 -18.30
N ILE A 492 -34.31 20.74 -17.13
CA ILE A 492 -33.01 20.80 -16.45
C ILE A 492 -32.00 19.84 -17.11
N ALA A 493 -32.45 18.66 -17.59
CA ALA A 493 -31.59 17.70 -18.27
C ALA A 493 -31.09 18.19 -19.66
N VAL A 494 -31.87 19.02 -20.36
CA VAL A 494 -31.50 19.58 -21.68
C VAL A 494 -30.52 20.75 -21.54
N ALA A 495 -30.63 21.56 -20.48
CA ALA A 495 -29.69 22.64 -20.18
C ALA A 495 -28.29 22.10 -19.80
N TYR A 496 -28.24 21.01 -19.02
CA TYR A 496 -26.98 20.42 -18.56
C TYR A 496 -26.18 19.76 -19.70
N ARG A 497 -26.86 19.15 -20.70
CA ARG A 497 -26.19 18.57 -21.88
C ARG A 497 -25.62 19.61 -22.85
N ARG A 498 -26.12 20.85 -22.86
CA ARG A 498 -25.59 21.93 -23.71
C ARG A 498 -24.35 22.59 -23.13
N ALA A 499 -24.22 22.66 -21.80
CA ALA A 499 -23.05 23.23 -21.13
C ALA A 499 -21.78 22.37 -21.27
N ARG A 500 -21.91 21.03 -21.33
CA ARG A 500 -20.76 20.12 -21.47
C ARG A 500 -20.12 20.08 -22.87
N ARG A 501 -20.74 20.63 -23.90
CA ARG A 501 -20.19 20.66 -25.27
C ARG A 501 -19.31 21.88 -25.57
N ASN A 502 -19.26 22.88 -24.69
CA ASN A 502 -18.51 24.13 -24.92
C ASN A 502 -17.25 24.26 -24.04
N LEU A 503 -16.79 23.18 -23.40
CA LEU A 503 -15.58 23.15 -22.55
C LEU A 503 -14.51 22.17 -23.07
N GLY A 504 -14.58 21.83 -24.36
CA GLY A 504 -13.57 21.03 -25.04
C GLY A 504 -13.26 21.63 -26.41
N SER A 505 -12.47 22.69 -26.42
CA SER A 505 -11.75 23.22 -27.58
C SER A 505 -10.46 23.85 -27.12
#